data_AF-B2U8G4-F1
#
_entry.id   AF-B2U8G4-F1
#
_cell.length_a   1.000
_cell.length_b   1.000
_cell.length_c   1.000
_cell.angle_alpha   90.00
_cell.angle_beta   90.00
_cell.angle_gamma   90.00
#
_symmetry.space_group_name_H-M   'P 1'
#
loop_
_entity.id
_entity.type
_entity.pdbx_description
1 polymer ?
#
loop_
_entity_poly.entity_id
_entity_poly.type
_entity_poly.pdbx_seq_one_letter_code
_entity_poly.pdbx_strand_id
1 'polypeptide(L)'
;MASGGARKGAGRKPGAKTVKTRAAAERILKSAKVTPLDVMVGTMQELWQQAEEAKRAQQTKVAIPAEGGGEKVVSLHELRMLAVEVASKAAPYLHPRLASVQAEVAGKGGGPLEHNVTHGLSRSTQEFLADITSPGSSADSKTAVPD
;
A
#
# COMPACT_ATOMS: atom_id res chain seq x y z
N MET A 1 -19.26 7.90 -27.66
CA MET A 1 -19.57 8.41 -26.30
C MET A 1 -18.46 9.35 -25.87
N ALA A 2 -18.76 10.56 -25.42
CA ALA A 2 -17.74 11.54 -25.02
C ALA A 2 -17.23 11.21 -23.61
N SER A 3 -15.94 10.87 -23.48
CA SER A 3 -15.30 10.67 -22.18
C SER A 3 -15.36 11.96 -21.36
N GLY A 4 -15.92 11.90 -20.15
CA GLY A 4 -15.98 13.05 -19.25
C GLY A 4 -14.59 13.62 -19.00
N GLY A 5 -14.35 14.84 -19.48
CA GLY A 5 -13.08 15.53 -19.32
C GLY A 5 -12.75 15.83 -17.86
N ALA A 6 -11.46 16.04 -17.58
CA ALA A 6 -10.98 16.42 -16.27
C ALA A 6 -11.66 17.72 -15.79
N ARG A 7 -12.41 17.64 -14.69
CA ARG A 7 -13.06 18.81 -14.08
C ARG A 7 -12.03 19.64 -13.32
N LYS A 8 -12.28 20.94 -13.15
CA LYS A 8 -11.42 21.83 -12.35
C LYS A 8 -11.34 21.29 -10.91
N GLY A 9 -10.16 20.86 -10.47
CA GLY A 9 -9.95 20.19 -9.17
C GLY A 9 -10.14 18.67 -9.16
N ALA A 10 -10.40 18.05 -10.32
CA ALA A 10 -10.40 16.60 -10.45
C ALA A 10 -8.97 16.07 -10.39
N GLY A 11 -8.74 15.08 -9.55
CA GLY A 11 -7.44 14.45 -9.37
C GLY A 11 -6.93 14.55 -7.95
N ARG A 12 -5.71 14.06 -7.77
CA ARG A 12 -5.11 13.92 -6.46
C ARG A 12 -4.55 15.25 -5.98
N LYS A 13 -4.77 15.58 -4.69
CA LYS A 13 -4.19 16.80 -4.09
C LYS A 13 -2.69 16.90 -4.39
N PRO A 14 -2.21 18.06 -4.87
CA PRO A 14 -0.79 18.26 -5.14
C PRO A 14 0.03 18.02 -3.86
N GLY A 15 1.12 17.26 -3.99
CA GLY A 15 2.00 16.93 -2.85
C GLY A 15 1.53 15.80 -1.94
N ALA A 16 0.48 15.05 -2.30
CA ALA A 16 0.04 13.89 -1.53
C ALA A 16 1.21 12.93 -1.19
N LYS A 17 1.22 12.38 0.03
CA LYS A 17 2.31 11.53 0.56
C LYS A 17 2.74 10.44 -0.42
N THR A 18 1.79 9.86 -1.14
CA THR A 18 2.07 8.78 -2.08
C THR A 18 2.65 9.27 -3.43
N VAL A 19 2.52 10.56 -3.78
CA VAL A 19 3.31 11.17 -4.87
C VAL A 19 4.77 11.28 -4.42
N LYS A 20 5.02 11.68 -3.17
CA LYS A 20 6.39 11.78 -2.61
C LYS A 20 7.06 10.41 -2.50
N THR A 21 6.35 9.38 -2.01
CA THR A 21 6.90 8.02 -1.94
C THR A 21 7.12 7.42 -3.33
N ARG A 22 6.20 7.66 -4.28
CA ARG A 22 6.40 7.25 -5.68
C ARG A 22 7.62 7.92 -6.31
N ALA A 23 7.80 9.23 -6.11
CA ALA A 23 8.97 9.94 -6.61
C ALA A 23 10.28 9.43 -5.98
N ALA A 24 10.28 9.07 -4.69
CA ALA A 24 11.44 8.45 -4.05
C ALA A 24 11.76 7.07 -4.63
N ALA A 25 10.74 6.23 -4.83
CA ALA A 25 10.89 4.91 -5.47
C ALA A 25 11.41 5.04 -6.91
N GLU A 26 10.88 5.97 -7.70
CA GLU A 26 11.33 6.24 -9.07
C GLU A 26 12.77 6.75 -9.12
N ARG A 27 13.23 7.53 -8.12
CA ARG A 27 14.64 7.94 -8.01
C ARG A 27 15.54 6.73 -7.78
N ILE A 28 15.19 5.88 -6.82
CA ILE A 28 15.94 4.67 -6.50
C ILE A 28 16.02 3.76 -7.73
N LEU A 29 14.91 3.53 -8.43
CA LEU A 29 14.87 2.71 -9.64
C LEU A 29 15.71 3.28 -10.79
N LYS A 30 15.85 4.60 -10.89
CA LYS A 30 16.66 5.25 -11.94
C LYS A 30 18.16 5.23 -11.62
N SER A 31 18.53 5.31 -10.35
CA SER A 31 19.94 5.38 -9.92
C SER A 31 20.54 4.03 -9.54
N ALA A 32 19.71 3.05 -9.16
CA ALA A 32 20.18 1.76 -8.69
C ALA A 32 20.52 0.83 -9.86
N LYS A 33 21.67 0.18 -9.79
CA LYS A 33 22.08 -0.88 -10.72
C LYS A 33 21.33 -2.19 -10.47
N VAL A 34 20.89 -2.41 -9.23
CA VAL A 34 20.17 -3.61 -8.78
C VAL A 34 18.94 -3.15 -8.03
N THR A 35 17.76 -3.60 -8.44
CA THR A 35 16.51 -3.25 -7.78
C THR A 35 16.24 -4.20 -6.59
N PRO A 36 15.38 -3.81 -5.63
CA PRO A 36 15.01 -4.72 -4.54
C PRO A 36 14.41 -6.04 -5.02
N LEU A 37 13.67 -6.01 -6.14
CA LEU A 37 13.11 -7.23 -6.72
C LEU A 37 14.22 -8.11 -7.31
N ASP A 38 15.24 -7.52 -7.94
CA ASP A 38 16.39 -8.25 -8.46
C ASP A 38 17.15 -8.95 -7.34
N VAL A 39 17.30 -8.31 -6.18
CA VAL A 39 17.92 -8.95 -4.99
C VAL A 39 17.12 -10.18 -4.57
N MET A 40 15.79 -10.05 -4.44
CA MET A 40 14.95 -11.19 -4.04
C MET A 40 15.04 -12.34 -5.05
N VAL A 41 14.91 -12.05 -6.35
CA VAL A 41 14.96 -13.07 -7.39
C VAL A 41 16.36 -13.70 -7.48
N GLY A 42 17.41 -12.89 -7.40
CA GLY A 42 18.80 -13.36 -7.43
C GLY A 42 19.12 -14.28 -6.25
N THR A 43 18.79 -13.86 -5.02
CA THR A 43 19.02 -14.69 -3.83
C THR A 43 18.22 -16.00 -3.89
N MET A 44 16.97 -15.97 -4.37
CA MET A 44 16.17 -17.18 -4.58
C MET A 44 16.87 -18.15 -5.55
N GLN A 45 17.39 -17.64 -6.67
CA GLN A 45 18.06 -18.46 -7.69
C GLN A 45 19.36 -19.06 -7.17
N GLU A 46 20.19 -18.27 -6.48
CA GLU A 46 21.45 -18.73 -5.89
C GLU A 46 21.23 -19.84 -4.87
N LEU A 47 20.27 -19.67 -3.95
CA LEU A 47 19.92 -20.68 -2.95
C LEU A 47 19.40 -21.97 -3.59
N TRP A 48 18.57 -21.85 -4.63
CA TRP A 48 18.07 -23.01 -5.36
C TRP A 48 19.19 -23.76 -6.09
N GLN A 49 20.11 -23.02 -6.72
CA GLN A 49 21.26 -23.60 -7.39
C GLN A 49 22.17 -24.34 -6.41
N GLN A 50 22.51 -23.72 -5.28
CA GLN A 50 23.30 -24.37 -4.21
C GLN A 50 22.63 -25.66 -3.72
N ALA A 51 21.29 -25.67 -3.58
CA ALA A 51 20.57 -26.87 -3.19
C ALA A 51 20.64 -27.99 -4.24
N GLU A 52 20.57 -27.67 -5.54
CA GLU A 52 20.68 -28.67 -6.60
C GLU A 52 22.12 -29.17 -6.78
N GLU A 53 23.12 -28.32 -6.59
CA GLU A 53 24.53 -28.72 -6.55
C GLU A 53 24.80 -29.69 -5.40
N ALA A 54 24.31 -29.38 -4.20
CA ALA A 54 24.42 -30.25 -3.03
C ALA A 54 23.72 -31.60 -3.25
N LYS A 55 22.52 -31.57 -3.83
CA LYS A 55 21.78 -32.79 -4.21
C LYS A 55 22.57 -33.65 -5.21
N ARG A 56 23.15 -33.02 -6.24
CA ARG A 56 23.96 -33.71 -7.26
C ARG A 56 25.22 -34.33 -6.67
N ALA A 57 25.84 -33.62 -5.72
CA ALA A 57 26.98 -34.12 -4.95
C ALA A 57 26.59 -35.15 -3.86
N GLN A 58 25.29 -35.48 -3.72
CA GLN A 58 24.75 -36.34 -2.65
C GLN A 58 25.14 -35.86 -1.24
N GLN A 59 25.32 -34.55 -1.09
CA GLN A 59 25.65 -33.91 0.18
C GLN A 59 24.37 -33.57 0.95
N THR A 60 24.24 -34.12 2.16
CA THR A 60 23.11 -33.82 3.06
C THR A 60 23.27 -32.45 3.73
N LYS A 61 24.50 -31.95 3.81
CA LYS A 61 24.88 -30.72 4.51
C LYS A 61 25.86 -29.91 3.65
N VAL A 62 25.64 -28.60 3.59
CA VAL A 62 26.44 -27.64 2.81
C VAL A 62 26.96 -26.58 3.76
N ALA A 63 28.25 -26.28 3.69
CA ALA A 63 28.83 -25.15 4.40
C ALA A 63 28.64 -23.88 3.55
N ILE A 64 27.92 -22.91 4.10
CA ILE A 64 27.74 -21.60 3.50
C ILE A 64 28.61 -20.61 4.27
N PRO A 65 29.38 -19.74 3.61
CA PRO A 65 30.12 -18.69 4.29
C PRO A 65 29.14 -17.75 4.99
N ALA A 66 29.27 -17.62 6.31
CA ALA A 66 28.52 -16.65 7.08
C ALA A 66 29.24 -15.29 7.02
N GLU A 67 28.45 -14.23 6.84
CA GLU A 67 28.86 -12.83 7.03
C GLU A 67 29.46 -12.67 8.45
N GLY A 68 30.79 -12.71 8.55
CA GLY A 68 31.51 -12.75 9.84
C GLY A 68 32.66 -13.77 9.91
N GLY A 69 32.93 -14.53 8.85
CA GLY A 69 34.11 -15.40 8.76
C GLY A 69 33.94 -16.80 9.38
N GLY A 70 32.71 -17.20 9.68
CA GLY A 70 32.37 -18.57 10.08
C GLY A 70 31.72 -19.35 8.93
N GLU A 71 31.77 -20.69 9.00
CA GLU A 71 30.99 -21.54 8.11
C GLU A 71 29.69 -21.95 8.80
N LYS A 72 28.55 -21.62 8.19
CA LYS A 72 27.27 -22.13 8.63
C LYS A 72 26.94 -23.38 7.83
N VAL A 73 26.91 -24.52 8.52
CA VAL A 73 26.47 -25.76 7.91
C VAL A 73 24.96 -25.81 7.90
N VAL A 74 24.38 -25.83 6.72
CA VAL A 74 22.93 -25.85 6.48
C VAL A 74 22.57 -27.14 5.75
N SER A 75 21.46 -27.75 6.12
CA SER A 75 20.96 -28.93 5.43
C SER A 75 20.40 -28.59 4.05
N LEU A 76 20.37 -29.57 3.15
CA LEU A 76 19.77 -29.43 1.83
C LEU A 76 18.30 -28.97 1.92
N HIS A 77 17.55 -29.50 2.89
CA HIS A 77 16.15 -29.11 3.10
C HIS A 77 16.02 -27.64 3.52
N GLU A 78 16.85 -27.19 4.45
CA GLU A 78 16.86 -25.80 4.90
C GLU A 78 17.21 -24.83 3.75
N LEU A 79 18.18 -25.17 2.90
CA LEU A 79 18.49 -24.38 1.70
C LEU A 79 17.28 -24.19 0.78
N ARG A 80 16.53 -25.26 0.54
CA ARG A 80 15.31 -25.20 -0.27
C ARG A 80 14.22 -24.36 0.39
N MET A 81 14.06 -24.46 1.71
CA MET A 81 13.07 -23.67 2.44
C MET A 81 13.41 -22.19 2.43
N LEU A 82 14.69 -21.82 2.53
CA LEU A 82 15.13 -20.43 2.39
C LEU A 82 14.82 -19.89 0.99
N ALA A 83 15.06 -20.67 -0.07
CA ALA A 83 14.69 -20.27 -1.42
C ALA A 83 13.18 -20.04 -1.56
N VAL A 84 12.35 -20.92 -0.98
CA VAL A 84 10.87 -20.77 -0.97
C VAL A 84 10.42 -19.53 -0.20
N GLU A 85 11.07 -19.21 0.92
CA GLU A 85 10.75 -18.02 1.70
C GLU A 85 11.01 -16.74 0.89
N VAL A 86 12.16 -16.66 0.22
CA VAL A 86 12.49 -15.53 -0.66
C VAL A 86 11.53 -15.48 -1.86
N ALA A 87 11.19 -16.63 -2.45
CA ALA A 87 10.21 -16.71 -3.54
C ALA A 87 8.83 -16.18 -3.12
N SER A 88 8.38 -16.50 -1.91
CA SER A 88 7.11 -16.01 -1.35
C SER A 88 7.09 -14.49 -1.23
N LYS A 89 8.22 -13.88 -0.85
CA LYS A 89 8.38 -12.41 -0.78
C LYS A 89 8.36 -11.76 -2.17
N ALA A 90 8.88 -12.44 -3.19
CA ALA A 90 8.89 -11.95 -4.57
C ALA A 90 7.55 -12.14 -5.32
N ALA A 91 6.78 -13.18 -4.96
CA ALA A 91 5.57 -13.60 -5.67
C ALA A 91 4.51 -12.49 -5.91
N PRO A 92 4.21 -11.58 -4.96
CA PRO A 92 3.22 -10.52 -5.17
C PRO A 92 3.59 -9.54 -6.27
N TYR A 93 4.88 -9.41 -6.60
CA TYR A 93 5.37 -8.50 -7.62
C TYR A 93 5.43 -9.14 -9.01
N LEU A 94 5.37 -10.47 -9.10
CA LEU A 94 5.47 -11.23 -10.35
C LEU A 94 4.13 -11.81 -10.80
N HIS A 95 3.22 -12.13 -9.87
CA HIS A 95 1.93 -12.75 -10.17
C HIS A 95 0.77 -11.74 -9.98
N PRO A 96 0.12 -11.28 -11.08
CA PRO A 96 -0.93 -10.26 -11.02
C PRO A 96 -2.09 -10.62 -10.09
N ARG A 97 -2.42 -11.91 -10.00
CA ARG A 97 -3.55 -12.42 -9.22
C ARG A 97 -3.29 -12.44 -7.71
N LEU A 98 -2.03 -12.61 -7.28
CA LEU A 98 -1.67 -12.59 -5.86
C LEU A 98 -1.57 -11.16 -5.32
N ALA A 99 -1.08 -10.23 -6.14
CA ALA A 99 -1.02 -8.81 -5.82
C ALA A 99 -2.40 -8.26 -5.40
N SER A 100 -3.47 -8.70 -6.07
CA SER A 100 -4.84 -8.26 -5.79
C SER A 100 -5.42 -8.83 -4.48
N VAL A 101 -4.97 -10.01 -4.05
CA VAL A 101 -5.53 -10.69 -2.85
C VAL A 101 -4.90 -10.16 -1.56
N GLN A 102 -3.62 -9.77 -1.60
CA GLN A 102 -2.90 -9.26 -0.43
C GLN A 102 -3.01 -7.74 -0.25
N ALA A 103 -3.61 -7.04 -1.22
CA ALA A 103 -3.88 -5.61 -1.12
C ALA A 103 -5.05 -5.38 -0.14
N GLU A 104 -4.77 -5.44 1.16
CA GLU A 104 -5.68 -4.95 2.18
C GLU A 104 -5.78 -3.42 2.08
N VAL A 105 -6.84 -2.94 1.42
CA VAL A 105 -7.10 -1.50 1.30
C VAL A 105 -7.78 -1.03 2.59
N ALA A 106 -6.96 -0.70 3.59
CA ALA A 106 -7.45 -0.14 4.85
C ALA A 106 -7.73 1.37 4.74
N GLY A 107 -8.70 1.85 5.52
CA GLY A 107 -8.99 3.26 5.73
C GLY A 107 -7.87 3.99 6.49
N LYS A 108 -8.04 5.30 6.67
CA LYS A 108 -7.05 6.15 7.32
C LYS A 108 -6.79 5.66 8.76
N GLY A 109 -5.58 5.16 9.03
CA GLY A 109 -5.20 4.61 10.34
C GLY A 109 -5.49 3.12 10.54
N GLY A 110 -5.76 2.37 9.46
CA GLY A 110 -6.07 0.94 9.56
C GLY A 110 -7.55 0.64 9.83
N GLY A 111 -8.38 1.67 9.96
CA GLY A 111 -9.82 1.53 10.17
C GLY A 111 -10.57 1.14 8.90
N PRO A 112 -11.90 0.91 9.00
CA PRO A 112 -12.76 0.68 7.85
C PRO A 112 -12.64 1.79 6.79
N LEU A 113 -12.83 1.44 5.52
CA LEU A 113 -12.82 2.42 4.44
C LEU A 113 -14.00 3.39 4.61
N GLU A 114 -13.71 4.67 4.84
CA GLU A 114 -14.76 5.69 4.83
C GLU A 114 -15.18 6.00 3.39
N HIS A 115 -16.43 5.67 3.07
CA HIS A 115 -17.06 5.97 1.80
C HIS A 115 -17.92 7.22 1.97
N ASN A 116 -17.34 8.38 1.64
CA ASN A 116 -18.09 9.64 1.59
C ASN A 116 -18.96 9.65 0.31
N VAL A 117 -20.18 9.14 0.43
CA VAL A 117 -21.20 9.28 -0.61
C VAL A 117 -21.72 10.72 -0.59
N THR A 118 -21.13 11.60 -1.39
CA THR A 118 -21.74 12.88 -1.68
C THR A 118 -22.91 12.65 -2.64
N HIS A 119 -24.12 12.49 -2.11
CA HIS A 119 -25.31 12.78 -2.90
C HIS A 119 -25.18 14.23 -3.34
N GLY A 120 -25.08 14.47 -4.64
CA GLY A 120 -25.01 15.81 -5.21
C GLY A 120 -26.31 16.55 -4.94
N LEU A 121 -26.49 17.06 -3.73
CA LEU A 121 -27.54 17.99 -3.40
C LEU A 121 -27.20 19.30 -4.11
N SER A 122 -28.08 19.73 -4.99
CA SER A 122 -28.05 21.04 -5.62
C SER A 122 -27.85 22.14 -4.57
N ARG A 123 -27.23 23.27 -4.97
CA ARG A 123 -27.03 24.44 -4.09
C ARG A 123 -28.33 24.87 -3.40
N SER A 124 -29.46 24.78 -4.12
CA SER A 124 -30.81 25.05 -3.61
C SER A 124 -31.23 24.17 -2.43
N THR A 125 -30.84 22.89 -2.42
CA THR A 125 -31.13 21.98 -1.30
C THR A 125 -30.24 22.23 -0.09
N GLN A 126 -29.00 22.71 -0.30
CA GLN A 126 -28.13 23.14 0.82
C GLN A 126 -28.64 24.44 1.45
N GLU A 127 -29.11 25.37 0.63
CA GLU A 127 -29.73 26.62 1.09
C GLU A 127 -31.06 26.36 1.82
N PHE A 128 -31.90 25.46 1.29
CA PHE A 128 -33.15 25.05 1.96
C PHE A 128 -32.89 24.40 3.32
N LEU A 129 -31.89 23.52 3.43
CA LEU A 129 -31.52 22.86 4.70
C LEU A 129 -30.94 23.84 5.74
N ALA A 130 -30.24 24.88 5.31
CA ALA A 130 -29.71 25.93 6.20
C ALA A 130 -30.84 26.82 6.78
N ASP A 131 -31.92 27.00 6.03
CA ASP A 131 -33.06 27.83 6.43
C ASP A 131 -33.92 27.16 7.53
N ILE A 132 -34.10 25.83 7.45
CA ILE A 132 -34.84 25.05 8.47
C ILE A 132 -34.04 24.81 9.76
N THR A 133 -32.71 24.97 9.71
CA THR A 133 -31.82 24.67 10.84
C THR A 133 -31.31 25.92 11.56
N SER A 134 -31.72 27.12 11.11
CA SER A 134 -31.37 28.38 11.77
C SER A 134 -32.38 28.72 12.88
N PRO A 135 -31.99 28.75 14.17
CA PRO A 135 -32.90 29.13 15.24
C PRO A 135 -33.16 30.64 15.18
N GLY A 136 -34.38 31.01 14.80
CA GLY A 136 -34.86 32.39 14.78
C GLY A 136 -34.73 33.05 16.15
N SER A 137 -33.83 34.03 16.21
CA SER A 137 -33.76 35.06 17.23
C SER A 137 -34.96 36.01 17.12
N SER A 138 -35.47 36.40 18.30
CA SER A 138 -36.34 37.55 18.61
C SER A 138 -37.83 37.27 18.89
N ALA A 139 -38.21 37.39 20.18
CA ALA A 139 -39.17 38.39 20.65
C ALA A 139 -39.32 38.29 22.18
N ASP A 140 -38.47 39.03 22.90
CA ASP A 140 -38.84 39.57 24.21
C ASP A 140 -40.03 40.52 24.01
N SER A 141 -41.14 40.29 24.73
CA SER A 141 -42.16 41.33 24.95
C SER A 141 -42.56 41.35 26.42
N LYS A 142 -41.94 42.27 27.17
CA LYS A 142 -42.41 42.75 28.47
C LYS A 142 -43.80 43.38 28.30
N THR A 143 -44.81 42.86 28.99
CA THR A 143 -46.07 43.56 29.22
C THR A 143 -46.00 44.29 30.56
N ALA A 144 -45.94 45.62 30.52
CA ALA A 144 -46.20 46.49 31.65
C ALA A 144 -47.72 46.73 31.76
N VAL A 145 -48.27 46.56 32.97
CA VAL A 145 -49.65 46.90 33.34
C VAL A 145 -49.60 48.20 34.15
N PRO A 146 -50.33 49.26 33.76
CA PRO A 146 -50.59 50.39 34.64
C PRO A 146 -51.99 50.31 35.27
N ASP A 147 -52.07 50.66 36.55
CA ASP A 147 -53.28 51.19 37.22
C ASP A 147 -53.26 52.73 37.15
#